data_AF-A0A925AG43-F1
#
_entry.id   AF-A0A925AG43-F1
#
_cell.length_a   1.000
_cell.length_b   1.000
_cell.length_c   1.000
_cell.angle_alpha   90.00
_cell.angle_beta   90.00
_cell.angle_gamma   90.00
#
_symmetry.space_group_name_H-M   'P 1'
#
loop_
_entity.id
_entity.type
_entity.pdbx_description
1 polymer ?
#
loop_
_entity_poly.entity_id
_entity_poly.type
_entity_poly.pdbx_seq_one_letter_code
_entity_poly.pdbx_strand_id
1 'polypeptide(L)'
;MHHHQSHIAHSVFGPRPVNRPGRFTRVARVLLLSAALGLSLTSASAQVAPGKAATKAQSRLNSRFTPVDVQVLPVPVLHTVVGQSGNGPAPRGSCPETISSHTDANFGGGSFTAQAGFAEMEVAAAQYTIPAASFPIKVDLIEMIFATSGATVQTTTQWSILVWSGNPQTGTLVAQYSSDGIILQPIVLPPGTSGVNVQVSVDPGDPDQIIVQAPADGSNSFTVGYRIDEHHNQTANPCFVAPPTNSNAFPTTDVSGLSQPANNWLFGINCGGFGCPANGGWARFSALPAFCRPSGDWVIRATWEPVNCTGAVGACCLASGACSILSSADCLAQGGTYQGDNVQCSQTNCPQPGTGACCFSNGTCEVRTSASCLSSGGAYQGNDVTCAQANCPQPARACCFPSTGGCLNLTPTNCAAAGGISGPAGSVCATHVCFPMGACCLPSGSCIGPVSPASCASQGGTFQGNATTCANTNCPLPTGACCFLNGFCLVLTQIDCTTGGGLYQGNGSGCGPSTCLPPTGACCFTTGACLDLTSEDCTTAGGTFQGSGTACATTTCPPPPPACPCDWNQSDSLNSQDFFDFIAAFFGGGGADYNEDGQTTSQDFFDFLACFFAPPPGCPG
;
A
#
# COMPACT_ATOMS: atom_id res chain seq x y z
N MET A 1 -37.20 8.91 -30.14
CA MET A 1 -37.55 9.91 -31.18
C MET A 1 -38.11 11.13 -30.49
N HIS A 2 -37.43 12.27 -30.58
CA HIS A 2 -38.00 13.62 -30.75
C HIS A 2 -36.85 14.63 -30.75
N HIS A 3 -36.87 15.59 -31.68
CA HIS A 3 -35.99 16.76 -31.65
C HIS A 3 -36.66 17.89 -30.88
N HIS A 4 -35.87 18.72 -30.21
CA HIS A 4 -36.04 20.17 -30.34
C HIS A 4 -34.68 20.84 -30.50
N GLN A 5 -34.65 21.90 -31.30
CA GLN A 5 -33.45 22.67 -31.65
C GLN A 5 -33.31 23.89 -30.74
N SER A 6 -32.10 24.45 -30.67
CA SER A 6 -31.90 25.90 -30.85
C SER A 6 -30.44 26.24 -31.17
N HIS A 7 -30.23 26.98 -32.26
CA HIS A 7 -28.96 27.67 -32.54
C HIS A 7 -29.05 29.12 -32.03
N ILE A 8 -27.99 29.63 -31.42
CA ILE A 8 -27.68 31.07 -31.40
C ILE A 8 -26.20 31.26 -31.81
N ALA A 9 -25.89 32.37 -32.45
CA ALA A 9 -24.69 32.55 -33.27
C ALA A 9 -23.41 32.94 -32.49
N HIS A 10 -22.26 32.62 -33.08
CA HIS A 10 -20.99 33.25 -32.74
C HIS A 10 -20.99 34.75 -33.09
N SER A 11 -20.19 35.53 -32.37
CA SER A 11 -19.71 36.85 -32.82
C SER A 11 -18.28 37.05 -32.33
N VAL A 12 -17.34 37.21 -33.27
CA VAL A 12 -15.90 37.33 -33.00
C VAL A 12 -15.48 38.78 -33.21
N PHE A 13 -14.88 39.41 -32.21
CA PHE A 13 -14.05 40.60 -32.46
C PHE A 13 -12.90 40.76 -31.45
N GLY A 14 -11.77 41.21 -32.00
CA GLY A 14 -10.54 41.65 -31.35
C GLY A 14 -9.49 41.87 -32.46
N PRO A 15 -8.24 42.22 -32.13
CA PRO A 15 -7.70 42.56 -30.81
C PRO A 15 -6.84 43.85 -30.82
N ARG A 16 -6.04 44.04 -29.75
CA ARG A 16 -4.73 44.74 -29.63
C ARG A 16 -4.67 46.02 -28.76
N PRO A 17 -3.49 46.33 -28.15
CA PRO A 17 -3.36 47.24 -26.99
C PRO A 17 -2.53 48.50 -27.29
N VAL A 18 -2.16 49.31 -26.27
CA VAL A 18 -0.78 49.85 -26.05
C VAL A 18 -0.61 50.66 -24.74
N ASN A 19 0.52 50.42 -24.06
CA ASN A 19 1.34 51.23 -23.12
C ASN A 19 0.80 52.14 -21.98
N ARG A 20 1.36 51.87 -20.79
CA ARG A 20 1.79 52.81 -19.71
C ARG A 20 3.15 53.47 -20.07
N PRO A 21 3.76 54.39 -19.26
CA PRO A 21 3.23 55.35 -18.27
C PRO A 21 3.81 56.80 -18.46
N GLY A 22 3.44 57.73 -17.57
CA GLY A 22 4.17 59.00 -17.34
C GLY A 22 4.34 59.32 -15.86
N ARG A 23 5.56 59.67 -15.42
CA ARG A 23 5.87 60.28 -14.11
C ARG A 23 6.11 61.78 -14.31
N PHE A 24 5.97 62.61 -13.26
CA PHE A 24 7.10 63.34 -12.63
C PHE A 24 6.67 64.27 -11.46
N THR A 25 7.54 64.36 -10.43
CA THR A 25 7.78 65.44 -9.40
C THR A 25 6.65 66.35 -8.87
N ARG A 26 6.52 66.51 -7.54
CA ARG A 26 7.12 67.58 -6.67
C ARG A 26 6.81 69.03 -7.14
N VAL A 27 6.55 70.02 -6.29
CA VAL A 27 6.90 70.20 -4.85
C VAL A 27 5.60 70.38 -4.01
N ALA A 28 5.41 71.05 -2.85
CA ALA A 28 6.19 71.91 -1.93
C ALA A 28 5.74 71.72 -0.45
N ARG A 29 6.06 72.69 0.43
CA ARG A 29 5.46 72.92 1.78
C ARG A 29 5.24 74.42 1.97
N VAL A 30 4.24 74.81 2.76
CA VAL A 30 4.19 76.10 3.47
C VAL A 30 3.78 75.82 4.92
N LEU A 31 4.26 76.65 5.86
CA LEU A 31 4.05 76.54 7.31
C LEU A 31 3.44 77.87 7.85
N LEU A 32 3.24 77.94 9.18
CA LEU A 32 2.76 79.08 10.01
C LEU A 32 1.25 79.03 10.35
N LEU A 33 0.81 79.52 11.51
CA LEU A 33 1.34 79.48 12.90
C LEU A 33 0.22 79.93 13.86
N SER A 34 0.26 79.55 15.15
CA SER A 34 -0.32 80.24 16.35
C SER A 34 -1.74 80.86 16.27
N ALA A 35 -2.63 80.68 17.24
CA ALA A 35 -2.38 81.02 18.65
C ALA A 35 -3.43 80.42 19.60
N ALA A 36 -3.19 80.51 20.90
CA ALA A 36 -4.15 80.18 21.95
C ALA A 36 -4.41 81.41 22.83
N LEU A 37 -5.64 81.55 23.33
CA LEU A 37 -5.99 82.49 24.39
C LEU A 37 -7.10 81.89 25.24
N GLY A 38 -6.98 81.98 26.56
CA GLY A 38 -8.01 81.59 27.52
C GLY A 38 -8.29 82.72 28.49
N LEU A 39 -9.50 82.73 29.07
CA LEU A 39 -9.86 83.59 30.18
C LEU A 39 -10.81 82.82 31.13
N SER A 40 -10.89 83.27 32.38
CA SER A 40 -11.44 82.51 33.52
C SER A 40 -12.53 83.27 34.27
N LEU A 41 -12.97 82.72 35.42
CA LEU A 41 -14.00 83.23 36.35
C LEU A 41 -15.46 82.94 35.91
N THR A 42 -16.43 82.62 36.77
CA THR A 42 -16.43 82.51 38.25
C THR A 42 -17.41 81.43 38.73
N SER A 43 -17.28 80.99 39.98
CA SER A 43 -18.16 79.99 40.62
C SER A 43 -19.50 80.56 41.12
N ALA A 44 -20.59 79.82 40.93
CA ALA A 44 -21.83 79.95 41.69
C ALA A 44 -22.47 78.57 41.92
N SER A 45 -22.87 78.27 43.16
CA SER A 45 -23.42 76.97 43.55
C SER A 45 -24.94 77.03 43.68
N ALA A 46 -25.66 76.18 42.93
CA ALA A 46 -27.09 75.96 43.11
C ALA A 46 -27.42 74.48 42.87
N GLN A 47 -27.96 73.80 43.88
CA GLN A 47 -28.43 72.42 43.78
C GLN A 47 -29.89 72.39 43.33
N VAL A 48 -30.16 71.77 42.17
CA VAL A 48 -31.53 71.38 41.76
C VAL A 48 -31.47 69.98 41.14
N ALA A 49 -32.29 69.07 41.67
CA ALA A 49 -32.42 67.67 41.24
C ALA A 49 -33.48 67.53 40.11
N PRO A 50 -33.61 66.37 39.44
CA PRO A 50 -33.50 66.32 37.98
C PRO A 50 -34.81 66.57 37.22
N GLY A 51 -34.70 67.27 36.08
CA GLY A 51 -35.83 67.54 35.18
C GLY A 51 -35.46 67.56 33.70
N LYS A 52 -35.84 66.50 32.96
CA LYS A 52 -36.04 66.46 31.49
C LYS A 52 -34.92 67.03 30.60
N ALA A 53 -33.82 66.28 30.43
CA ALA A 53 -32.85 66.48 29.33
C ALA A 53 -33.20 65.68 28.05
N ALA A 54 -34.46 65.24 27.89
CA ALA A 54 -34.92 64.39 26.79
C ALA A 54 -35.23 65.21 25.52
N THR A 55 -34.19 65.72 24.83
CA THR A 55 -34.36 66.35 23.49
C THR A 55 -33.11 66.46 22.60
N LYS A 56 -31.93 65.98 23.02
CA LYS A 56 -30.71 66.00 22.17
C LYS A 56 -29.95 64.68 21.99
N ALA A 57 -30.29 63.61 22.73
CA ALA A 57 -29.61 62.31 22.59
C ALA A 57 -30.10 61.50 21.36
N GLN A 58 -31.39 61.58 21.02
CA GLN A 58 -32.02 60.71 20.02
C GLN A 58 -31.57 60.98 18.56
N SER A 59 -30.94 62.13 18.27
CA SER A 59 -30.54 62.51 16.91
C SER A 59 -29.31 61.76 16.35
N ARG A 60 -28.69 60.86 17.12
CA ARG A 60 -27.57 60.00 16.65
C ARG A 60 -27.93 58.51 16.51
N LEU A 61 -29.16 58.12 16.85
CA LEU A 61 -29.57 56.71 16.94
C LEU A 61 -30.08 56.09 15.63
N ASN A 62 -30.32 56.90 14.59
CA ASN A 62 -30.87 56.43 13.30
C ASN A 62 -29.81 56.34 12.19
N SER A 63 -28.53 56.24 12.56
CA SER A 63 -27.46 55.93 11.60
C SER A 63 -27.55 54.45 11.25
N ARG A 64 -27.60 54.12 9.95
CA ARG A 64 -27.60 52.73 9.46
C ARG A 64 -26.42 51.94 10.03
N PHE A 65 -25.24 52.53 10.06
CA PHE A 65 -24.00 51.85 10.44
C PHE A 65 -23.79 51.74 11.96
N THR A 66 -24.88 51.72 12.74
CA THR A 66 -24.84 51.65 14.21
C THR A 66 -25.13 50.20 14.64
N PRO A 67 -24.12 49.43 15.10
CA PRO A 67 -24.37 48.12 15.70
C PRO A 67 -25.14 48.27 17.03
N VAL A 68 -25.82 47.20 17.45
CA VAL A 68 -26.54 47.16 18.74
C VAL A 68 -26.20 45.87 19.49
N ASP A 69 -25.62 46.01 20.68
CA ASP A 69 -25.30 44.87 21.54
C ASP A 69 -26.57 44.25 22.15
N VAL A 70 -26.69 42.94 22.03
CA VAL A 70 -27.83 42.14 22.49
C VAL A 70 -27.38 41.01 23.41
N GLN A 71 -28.24 40.66 24.36
CA GLN A 71 -28.10 39.48 25.22
C GLN A 71 -29.27 38.55 24.91
N VAL A 72 -28.99 37.30 24.53
CA VAL A 72 -29.99 36.34 24.09
C VAL A 72 -29.76 34.99 24.77
N LEU A 73 -30.69 34.61 25.66
CA LEU A 73 -30.57 33.44 26.55
C LEU A 73 -31.97 32.85 26.84
N PRO A 74 -32.22 31.56 26.55
CA PRO A 74 -31.48 30.71 25.60
C PRO A 74 -31.73 31.14 24.14
N VAL A 75 -30.90 30.66 23.21
CA VAL A 75 -31.16 30.80 21.78
C VAL A 75 -31.83 29.51 21.26
N PRO A 76 -33.13 29.51 20.90
CA PRO A 76 -33.76 28.38 20.22
C PRO A 76 -33.12 28.08 18.87
N VAL A 77 -33.18 26.82 18.47
CA VAL A 77 -32.73 26.32 17.16
C VAL A 77 -33.91 26.30 16.19
N LEU A 78 -33.75 26.95 15.04
CA LEU A 78 -34.60 26.76 13.87
C LEU A 78 -33.90 25.75 12.95
N HIS A 79 -34.24 24.47 13.13
CA HIS A 79 -33.70 23.39 12.32
C HIS A 79 -34.47 23.27 11.00
N THR A 80 -33.76 23.39 9.89
CA THR A 80 -34.29 23.23 8.54
C THR A 80 -33.51 22.15 7.80
N VAL A 81 -34.22 21.36 6.99
CA VAL A 81 -33.64 20.25 6.22
C VAL A 81 -33.90 20.52 4.74
N VAL A 82 -32.82 20.62 3.97
CA VAL A 82 -32.87 20.51 2.52
C VAL A 82 -32.93 19.02 2.19
N GLY A 83 -34.11 18.57 1.76
CA GLY A 83 -34.39 17.19 1.38
C GLY A 83 -35.72 16.67 1.93
N GLN A 84 -36.10 15.44 1.56
CA GLN A 84 -37.31 14.81 2.14
C GLN A 84 -37.13 14.41 3.61
N SER A 85 -38.24 14.25 4.34
CA SER A 85 -38.27 14.20 5.80
C SER A 85 -37.52 13.00 6.42
N GLY A 86 -36.27 13.22 6.85
CA GLY A 86 -35.44 12.29 7.63
C GLY A 86 -35.14 12.79 9.05
N ASN A 87 -34.91 11.85 9.98
CA ASN A 87 -34.85 12.11 11.42
C ASN A 87 -33.52 12.73 11.89
N GLY A 88 -33.54 14.02 12.28
CA GLY A 88 -32.69 14.60 13.33
C GLY A 88 -31.14 14.48 13.20
N PRO A 89 -30.39 14.88 14.23
CA PRO A 89 -28.93 14.79 14.25
C PRO A 89 -28.44 13.37 14.59
N ALA A 90 -28.54 12.46 13.61
CA ALA A 90 -27.68 11.28 13.53
C ALA A 90 -26.33 11.66 12.87
N PRO A 91 -25.25 10.85 12.98
CA PRO A 91 -23.99 11.10 12.29
C PRO A 91 -24.22 11.19 10.77
N ARG A 92 -23.78 12.28 10.10
CA ARG A 92 -24.33 12.63 8.78
C ARG A 92 -23.50 12.20 7.56
N GLY A 93 -22.45 11.39 7.75
CA GLY A 93 -21.71 10.85 6.61
C GLY A 93 -20.76 9.69 6.91
N SER A 94 -20.01 9.31 5.87
CA SER A 94 -19.04 8.21 5.90
C SER A 94 -17.67 8.65 6.45
N CYS A 95 -17.48 9.96 6.66
CA CYS A 95 -16.20 10.59 6.92
C CYS A 95 -16.24 11.46 8.20
N PRO A 96 -15.07 11.79 8.78
CA PRO A 96 -15.03 12.68 9.94
C PRO A 96 -15.48 14.11 9.59
N GLU A 97 -16.63 14.51 10.13
CA GLU A 97 -17.13 15.89 10.07
C GLU A 97 -16.11 16.89 10.65
N THR A 98 -15.91 18.00 9.94
CA THR A 98 -15.01 19.09 10.34
C THR A 98 -15.79 20.41 10.41
N ILE A 99 -15.67 21.12 11.55
CA ILE A 99 -16.31 22.42 11.75
C ILE A 99 -15.35 23.54 11.32
N SER A 100 -15.85 24.53 10.58
CA SER A 100 -15.15 25.76 10.23
C SER A 100 -15.97 26.97 10.69
N SER A 101 -15.34 27.83 11.49
CA SER A 101 -15.91 29.09 11.99
C SER A 101 -14.80 30.10 12.27
N HIS A 102 -15.17 31.39 12.28
CA HIS A 102 -14.29 32.50 12.66
C HIS A 102 -14.59 33.09 14.04
N THR A 103 -15.71 32.69 14.66
CA THR A 103 -16.19 33.22 15.94
C THR A 103 -15.93 32.24 17.09
N ASP A 104 -15.82 32.74 18.32
CA ASP A 104 -15.77 31.94 19.56
C ASP A 104 -17.16 31.64 20.15
N ALA A 105 -18.24 32.03 19.46
CA ALA A 105 -19.61 31.78 19.87
C ALA A 105 -19.94 30.29 20.05
N ASN A 106 -20.70 29.96 21.10
CA ASN A 106 -21.17 28.60 21.40
C ASN A 106 -22.42 28.17 20.59
N PHE A 107 -23.10 29.11 19.91
CA PHE A 107 -24.39 28.95 19.20
C PHE A 107 -25.60 28.49 20.06
N GLY A 108 -25.47 28.40 21.39
CA GLY A 108 -26.56 28.12 22.34
C GLY A 108 -27.10 29.37 23.08
N GLY A 109 -26.34 30.47 23.09
CA GLY A 109 -26.75 31.76 23.63
C GLY A 109 -25.63 32.51 24.35
N GLY A 110 -25.82 33.82 24.54
CA GLY A 110 -24.83 34.71 25.13
C GLY A 110 -24.97 36.16 24.67
N SER A 111 -23.83 36.85 24.60
CA SER A 111 -23.69 38.22 24.14
C SER A 111 -23.31 38.26 22.66
N PHE A 112 -24.07 39.01 21.85
CA PHE A 112 -23.77 39.23 20.43
C PHE A 112 -24.03 40.69 20.05
N THR A 113 -23.51 41.12 18.91
CA THR A 113 -23.74 42.46 18.37
C THR A 113 -24.60 42.34 17.11
N ALA A 114 -25.88 42.72 17.22
CA ALA A 114 -26.84 42.70 16.12
C ALA A 114 -26.55 43.83 15.11
N GLN A 115 -26.43 43.48 13.83
CA GLN A 115 -26.10 44.43 12.76
C GLN A 115 -27.36 45.13 12.26
N ALA A 116 -27.92 46.00 13.11
CA ALA A 116 -29.17 46.77 12.91
C ALA A 116 -29.25 47.59 11.60
N GLY A 117 -28.14 47.80 10.89
CA GLY A 117 -28.10 48.45 9.59
C GLY A 117 -28.34 47.56 8.38
N PHE A 118 -28.32 46.24 8.58
CA PHE A 118 -28.27 45.25 7.52
C PHE A 118 -29.62 45.15 6.81
N ALA A 119 -29.62 45.39 5.50
CA ALA A 119 -30.81 45.58 4.70
C ALA A 119 -31.21 44.35 3.87
N GLU A 120 -32.40 44.40 3.29
CA GLU A 120 -32.79 43.48 2.21
C GLU A 120 -31.75 43.51 1.07
N MET A 121 -31.54 42.35 0.46
CA MET A 121 -30.54 42.04 -0.57
C MET A 121 -29.07 42.14 -0.14
N GLU A 122 -28.76 42.45 1.12
CA GLU A 122 -27.40 42.33 1.65
C GLU A 122 -27.07 40.91 2.09
N VAL A 123 -25.78 40.53 2.01
CA VAL A 123 -25.31 39.18 2.35
C VAL A 123 -24.17 39.23 3.38
N ALA A 124 -24.36 38.54 4.50
CA ALA A 124 -23.36 38.28 5.52
C ALA A 124 -22.68 36.95 5.20
N ALA A 125 -21.37 36.93 4.96
CA ALA A 125 -20.69 35.71 4.51
C ALA A 125 -19.31 35.50 5.17
N ALA A 126 -18.97 34.23 5.39
CA ALA A 126 -17.72 33.78 5.98
C ALA A 126 -17.00 32.82 5.02
N GLN A 127 -15.76 33.15 4.66
CA GLN A 127 -14.90 32.35 3.78
C GLN A 127 -13.93 31.51 4.62
N TYR A 128 -13.86 30.21 4.37
CA TYR A 128 -12.98 29.26 5.06
C TYR A 128 -11.97 28.66 4.08
N THR A 129 -10.67 28.76 4.39
CA THR A 129 -9.61 28.02 3.68
C THR A 129 -9.38 26.69 4.39
N ILE A 130 -9.38 25.60 3.63
CA ILE A 130 -9.24 24.22 4.11
C ILE A 130 -8.11 23.50 3.35
N PRO A 131 -7.67 22.31 3.78
CA PRO A 131 -6.65 21.55 3.04
C PRO A 131 -7.10 21.24 1.61
N ALA A 132 -6.22 21.41 0.63
CA ALA A 132 -6.53 21.13 -0.78
C ALA A 132 -7.02 19.68 -1.01
N ALA A 133 -6.47 18.72 -0.25
CA ALA A 133 -6.84 17.31 -0.29
C ALA A 133 -8.22 16.99 0.31
N SER A 134 -8.89 17.96 0.96
CA SER A 134 -10.27 17.78 1.45
C SER A 134 -11.31 17.90 0.33
N PHE A 135 -10.98 18.53 -0.81
CA PHE A 135 -11.94 18.72 -1.89
C PHE A 135 -12.09 17.47 -2.79
N PRO A 136 -13.29 17.18 -3.32
CA PRO A 136 -14.55 17.88 -3.03
C PRO A 136 -15.09 17.59 -1.62
N ILE A 137 -15.72 18.58 -1.02
CA ILE A 137 -16.40 18.46 0.29
C ILE A 137 -17.92 18.38 0.11
N LYS A 138 -18.59 17.70 1.04
CA LYS A 138 -20.03 17.75 1.27
C LYS A 138 -20.26 18.71 2.45
N VAL A 139 -21.28 19.57 2.38
CA VAL A 139 -21.61 20.51 3.47
C VAL A 139 -22.86 20.02 4.21
N ASP A 140 -22.66 19.48 5.41
CA ASP A 140 -23.68 18.79 6.22
C ASP A 140 -24.61 19.75 6.96
N LEU A 141 -24.04 20.83 7.50
CA LEU A 141 -24.73 21.80 8.37
C LEU A 141 -24.11 23.19 8.21
N ILE A 142 -24.95 24.22 8.09
CA ILE A 142 -24.55 25.63 8.15
C ILE A 142 -25.41 26.33 9.21
N GLU A 143 -24.79 27.16 10.03
CA GLU A 143 -25.44 27.82 11.17
C GLU A 143 -25.16 29.32 11.19
N MET A 144 -26.15 30.13 11.56
CA MET A 144 -25.99 31.55 11.87
C MET A 144 -26.94 32.01 12.97
N ILE A 145 -26.44 32.88 13.86
CA ILE A 145 -27.27 33.55 14.87
C ILE A 145 -27.89 34.85 14.31
N PHE A 146 -29.22 34.91 14.33
CA PHE A 146 -30.01 36.12 14.09
C PHE A 146 -30.65 36.61 15.39
N ALA A 147 -30.83 37.93 15.54
CA ALA A 147 -31.43 38.51 16.74
C ALA A 147 -32.32 39.74 16.47
N THR A 148 -33.35 39.91 17.32
CA THR A 148 -34.10 41.16 17.50
C THR A 148 -33.51 41.97 18.65
N SER A 149 -33.67 43.30 18.61
CA SER A 149 -33.24 44.20 19.69
C SER A 149 -34.39 45.13 20.10
N GLY A 150 -35.11 44.76 21.17
CA GLY A 150 -36.23 45.56 21.67
C GLY A 150 -37.41 45.66 20.68
N ALA A 151 -37.70 44.57 19.96
CA ALA A 151 -38.81 44.51 19.02
C ALA A 151 -40.15 44.76 19.71
N THR A 152 -40.95 45.69 19.19
CA THR A 152 -42.30 46.01 19.69
C THR A 152 -43.39 45.14 19.06
N VAL A 153 -43.03 44.32 18.07
CA VAL A 153 -43.90 43.38 17.34
C VAL A 153 -43.17 42.04 17.15
N GLN A 154 -43.92 40.98 16.83
CA GLN A 154 -43.32 39.75 16.32
C GLN A 154 -42.71 40.04 14.94
N THR A 155 -41.49 39.58 14.67
CA THR A 155 -40.80 39.84 13.41
C THR A 155 -40.75 38.57 12.57
N THR A 156 -41.14 38.65 11.29
CA THR A 156 -40.95 37.58 10.30
C THR A 156 -39.97 38.06 9.23
N THR A 157 -38.76 37.49 9.18
CA THR A 157 -37.73 37.81 8.17
C THR A 157 -37.57 36.64 7.19
N GLN A 158 -37.65 36.91 5.89
CA GLN A 158 -37.29 35.97 4.84
C GLN A 158 -35.81 36.08 4.48
N TRP A 159 -35.18 34.95 4.19
CA TRP A 159 -33.73 34.84 4.07
C TRP A 159 -33.32 33.71 3.13
N SER A 160 -32.12 33.81 2.57
CA SER A 160 -31.51 32.76 1.74
C SER A 160 -30.17 32.34 2.30
N ILE A 161 -29.88 31.04 2.25
CA ILE A 161 -28.52 30.51 2.37
C ILE A 161 -27.86 30.51 0.99
N LEU A 162 -26.57 30.82 0.93
CA LEU A 162 -25.74 30.78 -0.27
C LEU A 162 -24.40 30.09 0.04
N VAL A 163 -23.93 29.26 -0.88
CA VAL A 163 -22.65 28.52 -0.75
C VAL A 163 -21.84 28.68 -2.03
N TRP A 164 -20.54 29.01 -1.91
CA TRP A 164 -19.61 29.17 -3.03
C TRP A 164 -18.39 28.26 -2.91
N SER A 165 -17.92 27.74 -4.04
CA SER A 165 -16.54 27.29 -4.22
C SER A 165 -15.66 28.51 -4.45
N GLY A 166 -14.67 28.71 -3.58
CA GLY A 166 -13.83 29.90 -3.54
C GLY A 166 -14.44 31.05 -2.73
N ASN A 167 -14.03 32.27 -3.07
CA ASN A 167 -14.55 33.51 -2.48
C ASN A 167 -15.88 33.94 -3.13
N PRO A 168 -16.75 34.74 -2.47
CA PRO A 168 -18.09 35.00 -2.99
C PRO A 168 -18.13 36.05 -4.13
N GLN A 169 -17.02 36.74 -4.40
CA GLN A 169 -16.90 37.78 -5.43
C GLN A 169 -16.51 37.23 -6.80
N THR A 170 -15.65 36.20 -6.86
CA THR A 170 -15.17 35.60 -8.12
C THR A 170 -15.25 34.07 -8.17
N GLY A 171 -15.66 33.42 -7.07
CA GLY A 171 -15.90 31.99 -7.01
C GLY A 171 -17.23 31.56 -7.60
N THR A 172 -17.43 30.25 -7.72
CA THR A 172 -18.65 29.66 -8.29
C THR A 172 -19.70 29.50 -7.20
N LEU A 173 -20.89 30.08 -7.37
CA LEU A 173 -22.05 29.77 -6.53
C LEU A 173 -22.44 28.30 -6.77
N VAL A 174 -22.37 27.50 -5.72
CA VAL A 174 -22.68 26.05 -5.71
C VAL A 174 -24.13 25.80 -5.36
N ALA A 175 -24.66 26.52 -4.37
CA ALA A 175 -26.03 26.38 -3.91
C ALA A 175 -26.63 27.72 -3.45
N GLN A 176 -27.93 27.88 -3.67
CA GLN A 176 -28.77 28.90 -3.01
C GLN A 176 -30.13 28.28 -2.71
N TYR A 177 -30.60 28.43 -1.48
CA TYR A 177 -31.98 28.09 -1.08
C TYR A 177 -32.57 29.26 -0.30
N SER A 178 -33.88 29.49 -0.43
CA SER A 178 -34.60 30.66 0.11
C SER A 178 -35.72 30.20 1.04
N SER A 179 -36.07 31.03 2.03
CA SER A 179 -37.08 30.70 3.05
C SER A 179 -38.52 30.79 2.52
N ASP A 180 -38.90 29.83 1.68
CA ASP A 180 -40.21 29.70 1.05
C ASP A 180 -41.32 29.20 1.99
N GLY A 181 -40.98 28.78 3.21
CA GLY A 181 -41.92 28.17 4.17
C GLY A 181 -42.25 26.70 3.88
N ILE A 182 -41.61 26.10 2.86
CA ILE A 182 -41.75 24.69 2.48
C ILE A 182 -40.50 23.92 2.88
N ILE A 183 -39.34 24.33 2.38
CA ILE A 183 -38.03 23.70 2.65
C ILE A 183 -37.30 24.45 3.77
N LEU A 184 -37.14 25.77 3.59
CA LEU A 184 -36.54 26.64 4.59
C LEU A 184 -37.63 27.54 5.21
N GLN A 185 -37.68 27.57 6.54
CA GLN A 185 -38.68 28.34 7.27
C GLN A 185 -38.22 29.80 7.49
N PRO A 186 -39.09 30.82 7.32
CA PRO A 186 -38.78 32.19 7.69
C PRO A 186 -38.40 32.33 9.16
N ILE A 187 -37.52 33.27 9.48
CA ILE A 187 -37.14 33.59 10.86
C ILE A 187 -38.31 34.30 11.53
N VAL A 188 -38.96 33.63 12.48
CA VAL A 188 -40.02 34.21 13.32
C VAL A 188 -39.50 34.41 14.74
N LEU A 189 -39.40 35.66 15.20
CA LEU A 189 -38.98 36.02 16.55
C LEU A 189 -40.05 36.85 17.28
N PRO A 190 -40.24 36.64 18.60
CA PRO A 190 -41.25 37.35 19.39
C PRO A 190 -40.87 38.82 19.66
N PRO A 191 -41.82 39.65 20.13
CA PRO A 191 -41.51 40.96 20.68
C PRO A 191 -40.50 40.86 21.84
N GLY A 192 -39.57 41.81 21.90
CA GLY A 192 -38.48 41.88 22.87
C GLY A 192 -37.09 41.84 22.23
N THR A 193 -36.08 41.54 23.03
CA THR A 193 -34.76 41.11 22.55
C THR A 193 -34.74 39.58 22.59
N SER A 194 -34.45 38.94 21.48
CA SER A 194 -34.45 37.48 21.34
C SER A 194 -33.54 37.09 20.17
N GLY A 195 -33.12 35.82 20.13
CA GLY A 195 -32.29 35.30 19.05
C GLY A 195 -32.72 33.91 18.62
N VAL A 196 -32.24 33.49 17.45
CA VAL A 196 -32.44 32.15 16.90
C VAL A 196 -31.13 31.67 16.26
N ASN A 197 -30.81 30.39 16.44
CA ASN A 197 -29.78 29.71 15.67
C ASN A 197 -30.42 29.08 14.44
N VAL A 198 -30.13 29.63 13.26
CA VAL A 198 -30.69 29.19 11.98
C VAL A 198 -29.82 28.08 11.41
N GLN A 199 -30.24 26.84 11.63
CA GLN A 199 -29.53 25.64 11.21
C GLN A 199 -30.08 25.14 9.88
N VAL A 200 -29.27 25.19 8.82
CA VAL A 200 -29.53 24.56 7.52
C VAL A 200 -28.75 23.26 7.45
N SER A 201 -29.45 22.13 7.44
CA SER A 201 -28.87 20.80 7.22
C SER A 201 -29.30 20.23 5.88
N VAL A 202 -28.50 19.33 5.31
CA VAL A 202 -28.91 18.46 4.19
C VAL A 202 -29.17 17.06 4.75
N ASP A 203 -30.20 16.35 4.27
CA ASP A 203 -30.39 14.94 4.67
C ASP A 203 -29.31 14.05 4.02
N PRO A 204 -28.59 13.17 4.77
CA PRO A 204 -27.55 12.32 4.20
C PRO A 204 -28.02 11.34 3.13
N GLY A 205 -29.33 11.03 3.10
CA GLY A 205 -29.94 10.17 2.09
C GLY A 205 -30.45 10.90 0.85
N ASP A 206 -30.38 12.25 0.82
CA ASP A 206 -30.88 13.03 -0.31
C ASP A 206 -29.91 12.97 -1.51
N PRO A 207 -30.39 12.78 -2.76
CA PRO A 207 -29.52 12.81 -3.94
C PRO A 207 -28.89 14.18 -4.21
N ASP A 208 -29.54 15.29 -3.83
CA ASP A 208 -29.14 16.66 -4.21
C ASP A 208 -28.25 17.32 -3.14
N GLN A 209 -27.16 16.63 -2.78
CA GLN A 209 -26.17 17.10 -1.79
C GLN A 209 -25.46 18.42 -2.18
N ILE A 210 -25.15 19.26 -1.19
CA ILE A 210 -24.31 20.46 -1.37
C ILE A 210 -22.84 20.03 -1.48
N ILE A 211 -22.41 19.67 -2.70
CA ILE A 211 -21.03 19.28 -3.01
C ILE A 211 -20.21 20.49 -3.50
N VAL A 212 -19.25 20.95 -2.70
CA VAL A 212 -18.34 22.02 -3.08
C VAL A 212 -17.06 21.43 -3.69
N GLN A 213 -16.86 21.71 -4.98
CA GLN A 213 -15.67 21.34 -5.73
C GLN A 213 -14.46 22.23 -5.40
N ALA A 214 -13.25 21.75 -5.70
CA ALA A 214 -12.02 22.54 -5.55
C ALA A 214 -12.09 23.85 -6.39
N PRO A 215 -11.76 25.02 -5.81
CA PRO A 215 -11.91 26.29 -6.52
C PRO A 215 -10.98 26.43 -7.72
N ALA A 216 -11.52 26.92 -8.84
CA ALA A 216 -10.75 27.20 -10.06
C ALA A 216 -9.72 28.33 -9.89
N ASP A 217 -9.82 29.15 -8.83
CA ASP A 217 -8.83 30.17 -8.46
C ASP A 217 -7.66 29.61 -7.62
N GLY A 218 -7.68 28.31 -7.28
CA GLY A 218 -6.65 27.65 -6.46
C GLY A 218 -6.63 28.07 -4.98
N SER A 219 -7.64 28.81 -4.52
CA SER A 219 -7.67 29.36 -3.14
C SER A 219 -7.86 28.32 -2.03
N ASN A 220 -8.19 27.07 -2.38
CA ASN A 220 -8.54 25.98 -1.45
C ASN A 220 -9.56 26.43 -0.38
N SER A 221 -10.55 27.22 -0.80
CA SER A 221 -11.52 27.83 0.10
C SER A 221 -12.96 27.60 -0.35
N PHE A 222 -13.89 27.67 0.59
CA PHE A 222 -15.31 27.79 0.31
C PHE A 222 -15.89 28.96 1.11
N THR A 223 -17.04 29.46 0.69
CA THR A 223 -17.75 30.53 1.40
C THR A 223 -19.18 30.10 1.66
N VAL A 224 -19.69 30.38 2.85
CA VAL A 224 -21.12 30.30 3.17
C VAL A 224 -21.63 31.68 3.58
N GLY A 225 -22.88 32.00 3.29
CA GLY A 225 -23.45 33.28 3.69
C GLY A 225 -24.97 33.35 3.63
N TYR A 226 -25.53 34.24 4.44
CA TYR A 226 -26.96 34.45 4.59
C TYR A 226 -27.33 35.82 3.99
N ARG A 227 -28.33 35.83 3.10
CA ARG A 227 -28.97 37.03 2.56
C ARG A 227 -30.28 37.28 3.30
N ILE A 228 -30.62 38.53 3.60
CA ILE A 228 -32.01 38.89 3.92
C ILE A 228 -32.73 39.16 2.59
N ASP A 229 -33.79 38.42 2.31
CA ASP A 229 -34.60 38.58 1.10
C ASP A 229 -35.72 39.60 1.33
N GLU A 230 -36.44 39.47 2.45
CA GLU A 230 -37.51 40.38 2.86
C GLU A 230 -37.42 40.58 4.38
N HIS A 231 -37.36 41.83 4.83
CA HIS A 231 -37.49 42.19 6.23
C HIS A 231 -38.96 42.24 6.61
N HIS A 232 -39.30 41.98 7.88
CA HIS A 232 -40.68 42.07 8.34
C HIS A 232 -41.33 43.44 8.05
N ASN A 233 -40.53 44.51 8.07
CA ASN A 233 -40.99 45.88 7.93
C ASN A 233 -39.83 46.83 7.51
N GLN A 234 -39.36 46.77 6.25
CA GLN A 234 -38.43 47.73 5.65
C GLN A 234 -39.17 48.79 4.79
N THR A 235 -39.76 49.79 5.44
CA THR A 235 -40.71 50.73 4.78
C THR A 235 -40.08 51.90 4.02
N ALA A 236 -38.75 51.95 3.89
CA ALA A 236 -38.03 53.10 3.35
C ALA A 236 -36.71 52.65 2.71
N ASN A 237 -36.11 53.50 1.86
CA ASN A 237 -34.85 53.18 1.21
C ASN A 237 -33.72 52.99 2.25
N PRO A 238 -33.14 51.78 2.38
CA PRO A 238 -32.14 51.45 3.40
C PRO A 238 -30.85 52.29 3.31
N CYS A 239 -30.56 52.93 2.17
CA CYS A 239 -29.42 53.83 2.04
C CYS A 239 -29.55 55.13 2.84
N PHE A 240 -30.76 55.52 3.25
CA PHE A 240 -31.02 56.77 3.96
C PHE A 240 -31.72 56.59 5.31
N VAL A 241 -32.40 55.45 5.51
CA VAL A 241 -33.13 55.12 6.74
C VAL A 241 -32.77 53.69 7.12
N ALA A 242 -32.22 53.47 8.32
CA ALA A 242 -31.94 52.13 8.81
C ALA A 242 -33.22 51.27 8.89
N PRO A 243 -33.18 49.96 8.59
CA PRO A 243 -34.32 49.07 8.82
C PRO A 243 -34.72 49.14 10.32
N PRO A 244 -36.01 49.37 10.66
CA PRO A 244 -36.39 49.63 12.05
C PRO A 244 -36.06 48.47 13.01
N THR A 245 -35.22 48.73 14.01
CA THR A 245 -34.79 47.74 15.01
C THR A 245 -35.92 47.20 15.86
N ASN A 246 -36.96 48.01 16.08
CA ASN A 246 -38.14 47.63 16.85
C ASN A 246 -39.13 46.74 16.09
N SER A 247 -38.84 46.34 14.84
CA SER A 247 -39.73 45.47 14.06
C SER A 247 -39.00 44.49 13.13
N ASN A 248 -37.69 44.29 13.24
CA ASN A 248 -36.93 43.43 12.34
C ASN A 248 -35.88 42.61 13.09
N ALA A 249 -35.48 41.46 12.51
CA ALA A 249 -34.40 40.60 13.01
C ALA A 249 -33.15 40.73 12.11
N PHE A 250 -31.96 40.69 12.71
CA PHE A 250 -30.70 41.01 12.03
C PHE A 250 -29.63 39.93 12.23
N PRO A 251 -28.71 39.74 11.26
CA PRO A 251 -27.51 38.93 11.47
C PRO A 251 -26.65 39.52 12.59
N THR A 252 -25.91 38.66 13.29
CA THR A 252 -25.07 39.06 14.44
C THR A 252 -23.57 38.84 14.17
N THR A 253 -22.75 39.67 14.82
CA THR A 253 -21.32 39.38 15.06
C THR A 253 -21.11 39.04 16.53
N ASP A 254 -19.97 38.45 16.86
CA ASP A 254 -19.54 38.31 18.25
C ASP A 254 -19.13 39.66 18.89
N VAL A 255 -18.83 39.58 20.19
CA VAL A 255 -18.36 40.67 21.05
C VAL A 255 -16.87 40.51 21.45
N SER A 256 -16.24 39.40 21.07
CA SER A 256 -14.83 39.07 21.34
C SER A 256 -13.87 39.87 20.46
N GLY A 257 -14.30 40.19 19.23
CA GLY A 257 -13.70 41.24 18.41
C GLY A 257 -13.09 40.75 17.10
N LEU A 258 -13.18 41.59 16.07
CA LEU A 258 -12.87 41.29 14.67
C LEU A 258 -11.44 40.77 14.46
N SER A 259 -11.32 39.44 14.48
CA SER A 259 -10.09 38.67 14.37
C SER A 259 -9.86 38.17 12.94
N GLN A 260 -10.92 38.03 12.13
CA GLN A 260 -10.86 37.53 10.75
C GLN A 260 -11.31 38.57 9.69
N PRO A 261 -10.79 39.82 9.69
CA PRO A 261 -11.23 40.87 8.77
C PRO A 261 -10.93 40.58 7.30
N ALA A 262 -10.03 39.65 7.00
CA ALA A 262 -9.76 39.21 5.63
C ALA A 262 -10.77 38.16 5.12
N ASN A 263 -11.51 37.49 6.00
CA ASN A 263 -12.31 36.30 5.68
C ASN A 263 -13.81 36.49 5.94
N ASN A 264 -14.20 37.52 6.69
CA ASN A 264 -15.56 38.01 6.74
C ASN A 264 -15.84 38.93 5.55
N TRP A 265 -16.97 38.70 4.89
CA TRP A 265 -17.44 39.42 3.72
C TRP A 265 -18.82 40.04 3.97
N LEU A 266 -19.05 41.16 3.30
CA LEU A 266 -20.35 41.82 3.18
C LEU A 266 -20.63 42.04 1.68
N PHE A 267 -21.78 41.58 1.20
CA PHE A 267 -22.38 42.16 -0.01
C PHE A 267 -23.26 43.32 0.43
N GLY A 268 -22.83 44.55 0.14
CA GLY A 268 -23.60 45.75 0.46
C GLY A 268 -24.43 46.21 -0.73
N ILE A 269 -25.62 46.74 -0.49
CA ILE A 269 -26.43 47.38 -1.55
C ILE A 269 -25.78 48.70 -2.03
N ASN A 270 -26.05 49.07 -3.28
CA ASN A 270 -25.45 50.27 -3.88
C ASN A 270 -26.08 51.57 -3.36
N CYS A 271 -25.48 52.13 -2.31
CA CYS A 271 -25.79 53.45 -1.75
C CYS A 271 -24.81 54.54 -2.24
N GLY A 272 -24.23 54.37 -3.43
CA GLY A 272 -23.20 55.26 -3.98
C GLY A 272 -21.95 55.34 -3.09
N GLY A 273 -21.22 56.46 -3.18
CA GLY A 273 -19.94 56.67 -2.49
C GLY A 273 -19.97 56.63 -0.95
N PHE A 274 -21.16 56.63 -0.33
CA PHE A 274 -21.35 56.50 1.13
C PHE A 274 -21.91 55.13 1.55
N GLY A 275 -22.07 54.20 0.61
CA GLY A 275 -22.39 52.79 0.92
C GLY A 275 -21.23 52.04 1.55
N CYS A 276 -21.52 50.84 2.06
CA CYS A 276 -20.55 49.95 2.67
C CYS A 276 -20.67 48.54 2.07
N PRO A 277 -19.83 48.16 1.09
CA PRO A 277 -18.79 48.98 0.45
C PRO A 277 -19.33 50.13 -0.41
N ALA A 278 -18.46 51.08 -0.75
CA ALA A 278 -18.81 52.23 -1.57
C ALA A 278 -19.23 51.78 -2.98
N ASN A 279 -20.42 52.20 -3.41
CA ASN A 279 -21.16 51.76 -4.59
C ASN A 279 -21.69 50.31 -4.54
N GLY A 280 -21.66 49.66 -3.37
CA GLY A 280 -22.17 48.31 -3.15
C GLY A 280 -21.33 47.20 -3.76
N GLY A 281 -21.88 45.99 -3.76
CA GLY A 281 -21.19 44.75 -4.15
C GLY A 281 -20.43 44.11 -2.98
N TRP A 282 -19.58 43.14 -3.30
CA TRP A 282 -18.78 42.40 -2.32
C TRP A 282 -17.56 43.17 -1.82
N ALA A 283 -17.36 43.18 -0.50
CA ALA A 283 -16.09 43.54 0.12
C ALA A 283 -15.80 42.69 1.37
N ARG A 284 -14.51 42.45 1.62
CA ARG A 284 -14.00 41.94 2.90
C ARG A 284 -14.10 43.03 3.97
N PHE A 285 -14.30 42.67 5.24
CA PHE A 285 -14.32 43.63 6.34
C PHE A 285 -13.05 44.51 6.39
N SER A 286 -11.88 43.95 6.05
CA SER A 286 -10.60 44.67 5.94
C SER A 286 -10.63 45.85 4.94
N ALA A 287 -11.49 45.78 3.91
CA ALA A 287 -11.70 46.80 2.91
C ALA A 287 -12.89 47.74 3.21
N LEU A 288 -13.77 47.39 4.16
CA LEU A 288 -14.86 48.28 4.59
C LEU A 288 -14.33 49.52 5.33
N PRO A 289 -14.90 50.72 5.12
CA PRO A 289 -14.59 51.90 5.93
C PRO A 289 -14.83 51.65 7.42
N ALA A 290 -13.96 52.20 8.28
CA ALA A 290 -14.01 51.96 9.73
C ALA A 290 -15.30 52.45 10.42
N PHE A 291 -16.11 53.29 9.78
CA PHE A 291 -17.39 53.75 10.33
C PHE A 291 -18.56 52.75 10.13
N CYS A 292 -18.36 51.69 9.35
CA CYS A 292 -19.39 50.69 9.01
C CYS A 292 -18.84 49.26 8.88
N ARG A 293 -17.59 49.05 9.29
CA ARG A 293 -17.00 47.74 9.50
C ARG A 293 -17.52 47.20 10.85
N PRO A 294 -18.15 46.02 10.91
CA PRO A 294 -18.58 45.44 12.18
C PRO A 294 -17.41 45.23 13.16
N SER A 295 -17.71 45.21 14.45
CA SER A 295 -16.73 45.15 15.54
C SER A 295 -16.23 43.75 15.87
N GLY A 296 -17.03 42.71 15.56
CA GLY A 296 -16.72 41.30 15.74
C GLY A 296 -16.66 40.53 14.41
N ASP A 297 -16.39 39.23 14.49
CA ASP A 297 -16.54 38.30 13.37
C ASP A 297 -18.01 37.86 13.22
N TRP A 298 -18.44 37.48 12.01
CA TRP A 298 -19.81 36.99 11.80
C TRP A 298 -20.06 35.72 12.63
N VAL A 299 -21.20 35.64 13.31
CA VAL A 299 -21.60 34.44 14.06
C VAL A 299 -22.14 33.38 13.11
N ILE A 300 -21.25 32.85 12.26
CA ILE A 300 -21.50 31.85 11.22
C ILE A 300 -20.55 30.67 11.44
N ARG A 301 -21.02 29.44 11.21
CA ARG A 301 -20.16 28.26 11.07
C ARG A 301 -20.71 27.28 10.02
N ALA A 302 -19.84 26.43 9.51
CA ALA A 302 -20.21 25.33 8.62
C ALA A 302 -19.50 24.04 9.04
N THR A 303 -20.25 22.94 9.08
CA THR A 303 -19.75 21.57 9.23
C THR A 303 -19.74 20.89 7.87
N TRP A 304 -18.65 20.19 7.56
CA TRP A 304 -18.44 19.55 6.27
C TRP A 304 -17.58 18.29 6.38
N GLU A 305 -17.70 17.36 5.43
CA GLU A 305 -16.84 16.18 5.30
C GLU A 305 -16.20 16.09 3.89
N PRO A 306 -15.02 15.45 3.72
CA PRO A 306 -14.46 15.17 2.39
C PRO A 306 -15.24 14.03 1.71
N VAL A 307 -15.80 14.27 0.52
CA VAL A 307 -16.57 13.27 -0.26
C VAL A 307 -15.74 12.03 -0.59
N ASN A 308 -14.45 12.24 -0.87
CA ASN A 308 -13.51 11.19 -1.25
C ASN A 308 -12.60 10.75 -0.10
N CYS A 309 -13.01 10.91 1.17
CA CYS A 309 -12.26 10.26 2.23
C CYS A 309 -12.39 8.73 2.07
N THR A 310 -11.32 7.99 2.34
CA THR A 310 -11.49 6.59 2.75
C THR A 310 -12.21 6.62 4.09
N GLY A 311 -13.50 6.25 4.08
CA GLY A 311 -14.35 6.28 5.27
C GLY A 311 -13.66 5.68 6.48
N ALA A 312 -13.94 6.19 7.68
CA ALA A 312 -13.18 5.84 8.87
C ALA A 312 -13.28 4.32 9.12
N VAL A 313 -12.19 3.60 8.80
CA VAL A 313 -12.10 2.15 8.93
C VAL A 313 -11.21 1.77 10.11
N GLY A 314 -11.52 0.62 10.69
CA GLY A 314 -10.85 0.09 11.87
C GLY A 314 -11.02 -1.41 11.97
N ALA A 315 -10.35 -1.99 12.96
CA ALA A 315 -10.43 -3.41 13.25
C ALA A 315 -11.86 -3.82 13.61
N CYS A 316 -12.37 -4.79 12.88
CA CYS A 316 -13.62 -5.47 13.15
C CYS A 316 -13.32 -6.90 13.62
N CYS A 317 -13.65 -7.22 14.87
CA CYS A 317 -13.55 -8.58 15.38
C CYS A 317 -14.82 -9.36 15.06
N LEU A 318 -14.76 -10.24 14.06
CA LEU A 318 -15.87 -11.11 13.69
C LEU A 318 -16.02 -12.26 14.68
N ALA A 319 -17.24 -12.80 14.82
CA ALA A 319 -17.53 -13.94 15.72
C ALA A 319 -16.76 -15.24 15.37
N SER A 320 -16.10 -15.28 14.21
CA SER A 320 -15.17 -16.35 13.80
C SER A 320 -13.75 -16.20 14.37
N GLY A 321 -13.45 -15.13 15.11
CA GLY A 321 -12.10 -14.75 15.56
C GLY A 321 -11.27 -14.04 14.50
N ALA A 322 -11.75 -13.99 13.25
CA ALA A 322 -11.08 -13.23 12.19
C ALA A 322 -11.18 -11.72 12.45
N CYS A 323 -10.11 -11.00 12.14
CA CYS A 323 -10.10 -9.54 12.11
C CYS A 323 -10.08 -9.04 10.66
N SER A 324 -10.96 -8.10 10.35
CA SER A 324 -10.99 -7.38 9.07
C SER A 324 -10.92 -5.86 9.30
N ILE A 325 -10.36 -5.12 8.35
CA ILE A 325 -10.46 -3.65 8.34
C ILE A 325 -11.74 -3.29 7.59
N LEU A 326 -12.70 -2.71 8.30
CA LEU A 326 -14.06 -2.39 7.81
C LEU A 326 -14.51 -1.03 8.34
N SER A 327 -15.59 -0.48 7.79
CA SER A 327 -16.31 0.61 8.47
C SER A 327 -17.03 0.07 9.72
N SER A 328 -17.42 0.97 10.63
CA SER A 328 -18.25 0.62 11.79
C SER A 328 -19.59 -0.03 11.39
N ALA A 329 -20.21 0.48 10.31
CA ALA A 329 -21.46 -0.04 9.77
C ALA A 329 -21.30 -1.43 9.14
N ASP A 330 -20.28 -1.65 8.30
CA ASP A 330 -19.99 -2.96 7.69
C ASP A 330 -19.65 -4.01 8.75
N CYS A 331 -18.94 -3.60 9.81
CA CYS A 331 -18.61 -4.46 10.93
C CYS A 331 -19.85 -4.95 11.67
N LEU A 332 -20.77 -4.04 12.00
CA LEU A 332 -22.06 -4.37 12.62
C LEU A 332 -22.93 -5.24 11.70
N ALA A 333 -22.96 -4.96 10.40
CA ALA A 333 -23.68 -5.75 9.41
C ALA A 333 -23.15 -7.20 9.28
N GLN A 334 -21.87 -7.42 9.54
CA GLN A 334 -21.24 -8.75 9.60
C GLN A 334 -21.31 -9.41 10.99
N GLY A 335 -22.01 -8.80 11.96
CA GLY A 335 -22.12 -9.31 13.33
C GLY A 335 -20.80 -9.26 14.12
N GLY A 336 -19.87 -8.39 13.71
CA GLY A 336 -18.59 -8.17 14.37
C GLY A 336 -18.65 -7.06 15.43
N THR A 337 -17.63 -7.02 16.28
CA THR A 337 -17.40 -5.95 17.25
C THR A 337 -16.35 -4.98 16.70
N TYR A 338 -16.76 -3.75 16.38
CA TYR A 338 -15.87 -2.70 15.91
C TYR A 338 -15.02 -2.14 17.06
N GLN A 339 -13.73 -1.91 16.82
CA GLN A 339 -12.76 -1.53 17.86
C GLN A 339 -12.42 -0.03 17.87
N GLY A 340 -12.97 0.76 16.95
CA GLY A 340 -12.70 2.19 16.79
C GLY A 340 -11.84 2.51 15.57
N ASP A 341 -11.87 3.78 15.17
CA ASP A 341 -11.32 4.23 13.89
C ASP A 341 -9.80 4.22 13.87
N ASN A 342 -9.22 3.87 12.72
CA ASN A 342 -7.78 3.69 12.46
C ASN A 342 -7.11 2.56 13.26
N VAL A 343 -7.80 1.92 14.21
CA VAL A 343 -7.29 0.79 14.99
C VAL A 343 -6.96 -0.37 14.04
N GLN A 344 -5.71 -0.84 14.06
CA GLN A 344 -5.26 -1.89 13.15
C GLN A 344 -5.54 -3.28 13.70
N CYS A 345 -5.84 -4.24 12.82
CA CYS A 345 -5.97 -5.66 13.20
C CYS A 345 -4.68 -6.24 13.82
N SER A 346 -3.51 -5.70 13.48
CA SER A 346 -2.21 -6.05 14.10
C SER A 346 -2.04 -5.51 15.54
N GLN A 347 -2.90 -4.59 15.98
CA GLN A 347 -2.92 -4.00 17.33
C GLN A 347 -4.12 -4.49 18.15
N THR A 348 -4.96 -5.35 17.56
CA THR A 348 -6.23 -5.80 18.12
C THR A 348 -6.17 -7.29 18.46
N ASN A 349 -6.45 -7.65 19.71
CA ASN A 349 -6.57 -9.05 20.10
C ASN A 349 -8.03 -9.52 20.00
N CYS A 350 -8.48 -9.88 18.80
CA CYS A 350 -9.85 -10.38 18.59
C CYS A 350 -10.05 -11.73 19.30
N PRO A 351 -11.13 -11.91 20.10
CA PRO A 351 -11.40 -13.18 20.79
C PRO A 351 -11.51 -14.34 19.79
N GLN A 352 -10.57 -15.28 19.86
CA GLN A 352 -10.64 -16.48 19.04
C GLN A 352 -11.77 -17.39 19.55
N PRO A 353 -12.55 -18.02 18.66
CA PRO A 353 -13.55 -18.99 19.08
C PRO A 353 -12.85 -20.15 19.77
N GLY A 354 -13.18 -20.39 21.04
CA GLY A 354 -12.53 -21.40 21.86
C GLY A 354 -12.46 -22.75 21.14
N THR A 355 -11.24 -23.28 21.00
CA THR A 355 -11.00 -24.60 20.44
C THR A 355 -10.70 -25.58 21.56
N GLY A 356 -10.90 -26.86 21.29
CA GLY A 356 -10.77 -27.92 22.28
C GLY A 356 -10.85 -29.30 21.66
N ALA A 357 -10.57 -30.31 22.47
CA ALA A 357 -10.53 -31.70 22.05
C ALA A 357 -11.90 -32.20 21.60
N CYS A 358 -11.92 -32.74 20.39
CA CYS A 358 -13.04 -33.44 19.80
C CYS A 358 -12.73 -34.94 19.77
N CYS A 359 -13.34 -35.71 20.67
CA CYS A 359 -13.15 -37.16 20.75
C CYS A 359 -14.10 -37.89 19.79
N PHE A 360 -13.56 -38.72 18.89
CA PHE A 360 -14.34 -39.57 18.00
C PHE A 360 -14.45 -41.01 18.52
N SER A 361 -15.50 -41.72 18.11
CA SER A 361 -15.80 -43.10 18.57
C SER A 361 -14.78 -44.16 18.13
N ASN A 362 -13.93 -43.85 17.17
CA ASN A 362 -12.79 -44.66 16.74
C ASN A 362 -11.51 -44.44 17.58
N GLY A 363 -11.54 -43.52 18.57
CA GLY A 363 -10.41 -43.15 19.41
C GLY A 363 -9.48 -42.08 18.81
N THR A 364 -9.81 -41.52 17.65
CA THR A 364 -9.15 -40.30 17.13
C THR A 364 -9.56 -39.10 17.99
N CYS A 365 -8.65 -38.15 18.16
CA CYS A 365 -8.94 -36.83 18.71
C CYS A 365 -8.35 -35.74 17.83
N GLU A 366 -9.12 -34.67 17.63
CA GLU A 366 -8.68 -33.47 16.90
C GLU A 366 -9.04 -32.21 17.70
N VAL A 367 -8.21 -31.17 17.64
CA VAL A 367 -8.55 -29.86 18.23
C VAL A 367 -9.42 -29.10 17.24
N ARG A 368 -10.67 -28.80 17.63
CA ARG A 368 -11.71 -28.18 16.79
C ARG A 368 -12.50 -27.14 17.60
N THR A 369 -13.34 -26.35 16.95
CA THR A 369 -14.36 -25.57 17.65
C THR A 369 -15.51 -26.48 18.10
N SER A 370 -16.25 -26.09 19.14
CA SER A 370 -17.42 -26.85 19.63
C SER A 370 -18.43 -27.19 18.52
N ALA A 371 -18.79 -26.20 17.70
CA ALA A 371 -19.71 -26.36 16.58
C ALA A 371 -19.19 -27.33 15.50
N SER A 372 -17.92 -27.23 15.11
CA SER A 372 -17.33 -28.12 14.09
C SER A 372 -17.07 -29.53 14.61
N CYS A 373 -16.85 -29.69 15.91
CA CYS A 373 -16.78 -31.01 16.54
C CYS A 373 -18.14 -31.73 16.50
N LEU A 374 -19.20 -31.04 16.94
CA LEU A 374 -20.57 -31.57 16.93
C LEU A 374 -21.05 -31.89 15.51
N SER A 375 -20.76 -31.04 14.52
CA SER A 375 -21.13 -31.31 13.12
C SER A 375 -20.37 -32.50 12.50
N SER A 376 -19.21 -32.85 13.05
CA SER A 376 -18.43 -34.04 12.66
C SER A 376 -18.80 -35.30 13.45
N GLY A 377 -19.80 -35.24 14.34
CA GLY A 377 -20.23 -36.37 15.17
C GLY A 377 -19.28 -36.74 16.31
N GLY A 378 -18.38 -35.82 16.70
CA GLY A 378 -17.46 -36.02 17.82
C GLY A 378 -17.99 -35.43 19.14
N ALA A 379 -17.47 -35.93 20.26
CA ALA A 379 -17.76 -35.44 21.60
C ALA A 379 -16.75 -34.36 22.02
N TYR A 380 -17.21 -33.11 22.10
CA TYR A 380 -16.39 -31.96 22.50
C TYR A 380 -16.13 -31.96 24.01
N GLN A 381 -14.88 -31.81 24.43
CA GLN A 381 -14.47 -31.90 25.84
C GLN A 381 -14.42 -30.55 26.58
N GLY A 382 -14.75 -29.44 25.91
CA GLY A 382 -14.64 -28.09 26.44
C GLY A 382 -13.48 -27.30 25.81
N ASN A 383 -13.54 -25.96 25.95
CA ASN A 383 -12.51 -25.07 25.44
C ASN A 383 -11.17 -25.30 26.18
N ASP A 384 -10.07 -25.09 25.47
CA ASP A 384 -8.68 -25.15 25.96
C ASP A 384 -8.23 -26.53 26.48
N VAL A 385 -9.12 -27.53 26.48
CA VAL A 385 -8.77 -28.94 26.72
C VAL A 385 -8.09 -29.49 25.47
N THR A 386 -6.79 -29.80 25.55
CA THR A 386 -6.07 -30.42 24.42
C THR A 386 -6.36 -31.91 24.29
N CYS A 387 -6.10 -32.49 23.12
CA CYS A 387 -6.23 -33.94 22.89
C CYS A 387 -5.28 -34.81 23.74
N ALA A 388 -4.28 -34.22 24.40
CA ALA A 388 -3.43 -34.93 25.37
C ALA A 388 -4.02 -34.93 26.80
N GLN A 389 -4.93 -34.01 27.10
CA GLN A 389 -5.67 -33.92 28.39
C GLN A 389 -7.04 -34.60 28.31
N ALA A 390 -7.59 -34.75 27.11
CA ALA A 390 -8.89 -35.38 26.86
C ALA A 390 -8.87 -36.90 27.07
N ASN A 391 -9.75 -37.40 27.92
CA ASN A 391 -9.99 -38.83 28.12
C ASN A 391 -10.83 -39.44 26.98
N CYS A 392 -10.36 -39.31 25.74
CA CYS A 392 -11.06 -39.88 24.58
C CYS A 392 -11.07 -41.42 24.63
N PRO A 393 -12.21 -42.08 24.37
CA PRO A 393 -12.31 -43.55 24.43
C PRO A 393 -11.33 -44.24 23.47
N GLN A 394 -10.28 -44.85 24.02
CA GLN A 394 -9.32 -45.60 23.22
C GLN A 394 -9.79 -47.04 23.00
N PRO A 395 -9.96 -47.50 21.73
CA PRO A 395 -10.29 -48.91 21.47
C PRO A 395 -9.16 -49.83 21.92
N ALA A 396 -9.52 -51.05 22.32
CA ALA A 396 -8.57 -52.08 22.69
C ALA A 396 -7.71 -52.52 21.49
N ARG A 397 -6.44 -52.83 21.74
CA ARG A 397 -5.41 -53.19 20.76
C ARG A 397 -4.59 -54.37 21.29
N ALA A 398 -3.79 -55.01 20.45
CA ALA A 398 -2.87 -56.05 20.90
C ALA A 398 -1.91 -55.49 21.96
N CYS A 399 -1.70 -56.23 23.06
CA CYS A 399 -0.77 -55.89 24.13
C CYS A 399 0.15 -57.08 24.39
N CYS A 400 1.43 -56.95 24.04
CA CYS A 400 2.44 -58.00 24.11
C CYS A 400 3.18 -57.98 25.44
N PHE A 401 3.33 -59.13 26.11
CA PHE A 401 3.98 -59.23 27.43
C PHE A 401 5.36 -59.93 27.32
N PRO A 402 6.49 -59.20 27.39
CA PRO A 402 7.82 -59.78 27.14
C PRO A 402 8.23 -60.86 28.14
N SER A 403 7.69 -60.83 29.36
CA SER A 403 7.97 -61.79 30.43
C SER A 403 7.25 -63.12 30.30
N THR A 404 6.18 -63.20 29.49
CA THR A 404 5.34 -64.41 29.34
C THR A 404 5.15 -64.86 27.90
N GLY A 405 5.54 -64.03 26.92
CA GLY A 405 5.23 -64.23 25.50
C GLY A 405 3.76 -64.01 25.13
N GLY A 406 2.89 -63.70 26.12
CA GLY A 406 1.46 -63.60 25.92
C GLY A 406 1.00 -62.33 25.20
N CYS A 407 -0.24 -62.36 24.70
CA CYS A 407 -0.93 -61.21 24.14
C CYS A 407 -2.35 -61.08 24.72
N LEU A 408 -2.76 -59.87 25.13
CA LEU A 408 -4.15 -59.56 25.48
C LEU A 408 -4.66 -58.34 24.70
N ASN A 409 -5.95 -58.28 24.38
CA ASN A 409 -6.56 -57.09 23.77
C ASN A 409 -6.87 -56.06 24.88
N LEU A 410 -6.04 -55.03 25.02
CA LEU A 410 -6.14 -53.99 26.06
C LEU A 410 -6.09 -52.59 25.44
N THR A 411 -6.65 -51.58 26.13
CA THR A 411 -6.39 -50.17 25.75
C THR A 411 -4.90 -49.86 25.95
N PRO A 412 -4.30 -48.87 25.24
CA PRO A 412 -2.89 -48.53 25.41
C PRO A 412 -2.53 -48.23 26.88
N THR A 413 -3.39 -47.52 27.60
CA THR A 413 -3.24 -47.20 29.02
C THR A 413 -3.23 -48.46 29.89
N ASN A 414 -4.19 -49.37 29.69
CA ASN A 414 -4.26 -50.61 30.47
C ASN A 414 -3.12 -51.58 30.12
N CYS A 415 -2.64 -51.54 28.88
CA CYS A 415 -1.48 -52.32 28.43
C CYS A 415 -0.20 -51.88 29.16
N ALA A 416 0.08 -50.57 29.14
CA ALA A 416 1.23 -50.00 29.85
C ALA A 416 1.14 -50.22 31.37
N ALA A 417 -0.05 -50.04 31.96
CA ALA A 417 -0.29 -50.29 33.39
C ALA A 417 -0.10 -51.77 33.80
N ALA A 418 -0.32 -52.71 32.87
CA ALA A 418 -0.05 -54.13 33.06
C ALA A 418 1.42 -54.53 32.76
N GLY A 419 2.29 -53.58 32.38
CA GLY A 419 3.69 -53.85 32.00
C GLY A 419 3.86 -54.47 30.62
N GLY A 420 2.84 -54.39 29.75
CA GLY A 420 2.89 -54.85 28.37
C GLY A 420 3.22 -53.73 27.38
N ILE A 421 3.62 -54.13 26.17
CA ILE A 421 3.92 -53.23 25.04
C ILE A 421 2.73 -53.24 24.07
N SER A 422 2.14 -52.08 23.82
CA SER A 422 0.96 -51.95 22.93
C SER A 422 1.36 -52.01 21.45
N GLY A 423 0.70 -52.87 20.69
CA GLY A 423 0.78 -52.93 19.24
C GLY A 423 0.12 -51.71 18.55
N PRO A 424 0.25 -51.62 17.20
CA PRO A 424 -0.23 -50.48 16.43
C PRO A 424 -1.76 -50.34 16.43
N ALA A 425 -2.26 -49.20 15.95
CA ALA A 425 -3.71 -48.95 15.81
C ALA A 425 -4.41 -50.06 15.01
N GLY A 426 -5.57 -50.52 15.50
CA GLY A 426 -6.34 -51.62 14.89
C GLY A 426 -5.75 -53.03 15.04
N SER A 427 -4.56 -53.19 15.63
CA SER A 427 -3.99 -54.53 15.91
C SER A 427 -4.80 -55.27 16.97
N VAL A 428 -4.95 -56.60 16.81
CA VAL A 428 -5.56 -57.49 17.82
C VAL A 428 -4.74 -58.77 17.94
N CYS A 429 -4.75 -59.41 19.11
CA CYS A 429 -3.95 -60.60 19.38
C CYS A 429 -4.25 -61.83 18.49
N ALA A 430 -5.36 -61.81 17.74
CA ALA A 430 -5.67 -62.85 16.75
C ALA A 430 -4.86 -62.71 15.45
N THR A 431 -4.27 -61.55 15.18
CA THR A 431 -3.54 -61.25 13.93
C THR A 431 -2.17 -60.59 14.15
N HIS A 432 -1.94 -59.99 15.33
CA HIS A 432 -0.67 -59.35 15.68
C HIS A 432 0.30 -60.35 16.31
N VAL A 433 1.40 -60.63 15.62
CA VAL A 433 2.48 -61.49 16.15
C VAL A 433 3.31 -60.70 17.16
N CYS A 434 3.05 -60.93 18.44
CA CYS A 434 3.98 -60.56 19.49
C CYS A 434 5.27 -61.39 19.37
N PHE A 435 6.44 -60.74 19.47
CA PHE A 435 7.76 -61.37 19.48
C PHE A 435 8.07 -62.24 18.24
N PRO A 436 8.06 -61.66 17.02
CA PRO A 436 8.35 -62.42 15.80
C PRO A 436 9.76 -63.00 15.82
N MET A 437 9.89 -64.24 15.34
CA MET A 437 11.16 -64.95 15.18
C MET A 437 11.24 -65.61 13.81
N GLY A 438 12.43 -65.65 13.22
CA GLY A 438 12.62 -66.16 11.85
C GLY A 438 14.07 -66.15 11.39
N ALA A 439 14.29 -66.52 10.13
CA ALA A 439 15.59 -66.54 9.50
C ALA A 439 16.16 -65.14 9.23
N CYS A 440 17.48 -65.05 9.23
CA CYS A 440 18.25 -63.84 9.00
C CYS A 440 19.37 -64.13 8.00
N CYS A 441 19.37 -63.43 6.88
CA CYS A 441 20.45 -63.52 5.88
C CYS A 441 21.52 -62.48 6.20
N LEU A 442 22.74 -62.94 6.48
CA LEU A 442 23.91 -62.07 6.69
C LEU A 442 24.51 -61.62 5.34
N PRO A 443 25.26 -60.50 5.29
CA PRO A 443 25.92 -60.02 4.06
C PRO A 443 26.93 -61.00 3.44
N SER A 444 27.35 -62.02 4.18
CA SER A 444 28.19 -63.13 3.73
C SER A 444 27.44 -64.21 2.92
N GLY A 445 26.12 -64.08 2.73
CA GLY A 445 25.25 -65.15 2.23
C GLY A 445 24.95 -66.25 3.27
N SER A 446 25.48 -66.15 4.49
CA SER A 446 25.20 -67.09 5.56
C SER A 446 23.82 -66.85 6.17
N CYS A 447 23.06 -67.91 6.43
CA CYS A 447 21.79 -67.82 7.16
C CYS A 447 21.98 -68.16 8.65
N ILE A 448 21.37 -67.37 9.53
CA ILE A 448 21.22 -67.69 10.96
C ILE A 448 19.75 -67.59 11.38
N GLY A 449 19.27 -68.46 12.26
CA GLY A 449 17.90 -68.40 12.75
C GLY A 449 17.38 -69.69 13.40
N PRO A 450 16.20 -69.64 14.05
CA PRO A 450 15.34 -68.47 14.18
C PRO A 450 15.87 -67.45 15.22
N VAL A 451 15.90 -66.18 14.84
CA VAL A 451 16.28 -65.02 15.68
C VAL A 451 15.20 -63.94 15.61
N SER A 452 15.26 -62.91 16.47
CA SER A 452 14.37 -61.75 16.37
C SER A 452 14.85 -60.73 15.31
N PRO A 453 13.97 -59.86 14.78
CA PRO A 453 14.38 -58.82 13.82
C PRO A 453 15.49 -57.90 14.36
N ALA A 454 15.43 -57.53 15.64
CA ALA A 454 16.46 -56.71 16.28
C ALA A 454 17.81 -57.45 16.37
N SER A 455 17.80 -58.74 16.73
CA SER A 455 19.01 -59.57 16.78
C SER A 455 19.59 -59.86 15.40
N CYS A 456 18.76 -59.87 14.35
CA CYS A 456 19.20 -59.95 12.96
C CYS A 456 19.87 -58.65 12.51
N ALA A 457 19.23 -57.50 12.73
CA ALA A 457 19.77 -56.19 12.39
C ALA A 457 21.09 -55.88 13.14
N SER A 458 21.23 -56.30 14.40
CA SER A 458 22.48 -56.14 15.17
C SER A 458 23.65 -56.99 14.64
N GLN A 459 23.39 -57.93 13.74
CA GLN A 459 24.41 -58.73 13.04
C GLN A 459 24.58 -58.27 11.57
N GLY A 460 24.01 -57.11 11.20
CA GLY A 460 24.05 -56.56 9.85
C GLY A 460 23.21 -57.34 8.82
N GLY A 461 22.34 -58.24 9.27
CA GLY A 461 21.56 -59.12 8.40
C GLY A 461 20.14 -58.63 8.11
N THR A 462 19.57 -59.17 7.03
CA THR A 462 18.19 -58.92 6.59
C THR A 462 17.26 -60.01 7.11
N PHE A 463 16.27 -59.62 7.92
CA PHE A 463 15.28 -60.53 8.50
C PHE A 463 14.25 -60.97 7.46
N GLN A 464 14.01 -62.28 7.36
CA GLN A 464 13.26 -62.89 6.25
C GLN A 464 11.77 -63.11 6.55
N GLY A 465 11.28 -62.64 7.69
CA GLY A 465 9.87 -62.74 8.10
C GLY A 465 9.63 -63.78 9.19
N ASN A 466 8.51 -63.64 9.89
CA ASN A 466 8.15 -64.52 11.01
C ASN A 466 7.95 -65.98 10.55
N ALA A 467 8.34 -66.93 11.40
CA ALA A 467 8.28 -68.38 11.17
C ALA A 467 9.12 -68.91 9.98
N THR A 468 9.99 -68.10 9.37
CA THR A 468 10.98 -68.58 8.40
C THR A 468 12.14 -69.32 9.09
N THR A 469 12.79 -70.25 8.37
CA THR A 469 13.91 -71.04 8.90
C THR A 469 15.00 -71.21 7.84
N CYS A 470 16.26 -71.30 8.28
CA CYS A 470 17.41 -71.42 7.37
C CYS A 470 17.46 -72.71 6.53
N ALA A 471 16.59 -73.68 6.77
CA ALA A 471 16.40 -74.82 5.87
C ALA A 471 15.65 -74.46 4.58
N ASN A 472 14.75 -73.47 4.65
CA ASN A 472 13.84 -73.07 3.56
C ASN A 472 14.09 -71.63 3.07
N THR A 473 15.11 -70.96 3.60
CA THR A 473 15.46 -69.57 3.29
C THR A 473 16.76 -69.54 2.50
N ASN A 474 16.68 -69.12 1.22
CA ASN A 474 17.86 -68.91 0.39
C ASN A 474 18.47 -67.53 0.67
N CYS A 475 19.71 -67.50 1.15
CA CYS A 475 20.49 -66.28 1.34
C CYS A 475 21.55 -66.20 0.23
N PRO A 476 21.36 -65.39 -0.81
CA PRO A 476 22.30 -65.33 -1.94
C PRO A 476 23.66 -64.77 -1.51
N LEU A 477 24.72 -65.32 -2.09
CA LEU A 477 26.07 -64.75 -2.01
C LEU A 477 26.11 -63.39 -2.72
N PRO A 478 26.91 -62.42 -2.26
CA PRO A 478 27.10 -61.16 -2.96
C PRO A 478 27.78 -61.39 -4.31
N THR A 479 27.24 -60.75 -5.36
CA THR A 479 27.77 -60.79 -6.72
C THR A 479 28.23 -59.41 -7.18
N GLY A 480 29.02 -59.38 -8.26
CA GLY A 480 29.60 -58.16 -8.82
C GLY A 480 30.19 -58.43 -10.21
N ALA A 481 30.55 -57.36 -10.92
CA ALA A 481 31.13 -57.42 -12.25
C ALA A 481 32.50 -58.10 -12.25
N CYS A 482 32.66 -59.03 -13.18
CA CYS A 482 33.87 -59.79 -13.43
C CYS A 482 34.37 -59.48 -14.84
N CYS A 483 35.48 -58.75 -14.95
CA CYS A 483 36.04 -58.32 -16.23
C CYS A 483 37.08 -59.34 -16.73
N PHE A 484 36.91 -59.82 -17.95
CA PHE A 484 37.88 -60.67 -18.64
C PHE A 484 38.77 -59.84 -19.56
N LEU A 485 39.94 -60.36 -19.94
CA LEU A 485 40.99 -59.64 -20.69
C LEU A 485 40.54 -59.08 -22.06
N ASN A 486 39.49 -59.65 -22.65
CA ASN A 486 38.87 -59.20 -23.90
C ASN A 486 37.72 -58.18 -23.69
N GLY A 487 37.60 -57.61 -22.51
CA GLY A 487 36.53 -56.67 -22.12
C GLY A 487 35.15 -57.31 -21.90
N PHE A 488 35.04 -58.64 -21.99
CA PHE A 488 33.80 -59.34 -21.64
C PHE A 488 33.50 -59.21 -20.14
N CYS A 489 32.23 -59.20 -19.76
CA CYS A 489 31.80 -59.04 -18.38
C CYS A 489 30.67 -59.99 -17.99
N LEU A 490 30.77 -60.59 -16.81
CA LEU A 490 29.70 -61.35 -16.16
C LEU A 490 29.49 -60.85 -14.73
N VAL A 491 28.25 -60.90 -14.22
CA VAL A 491 27.97 -60.66 -12.79
C VAL A 491 28.07 -62.01 -12.06
N LEU A 492 29.13 -62.19 -11.29
CA LEU A 492 29.53 -63.44 -10.62
C LEU A 492 29.80 -63.22 -9.14
N THR A 493 29.97 -64.29 -8.34
CA THR A 493 30.60 -64.13 -7.01
C THR A 493 32.10 -63.84 -7.17
N GLN A 494 32.74 -63.31 -6.13
CA GLN A 494 34.19 -63.09 -6.13
C GLN A 494 34.99 -64.39 -6.38
N ILE A 495 34.49 -65.53 -5.88
CA ILE A 495 35.13 -66.85 -6.03
C ILE A 495 35.01 -67.33 -7.48
N ASP A 496 33.80 -67.31 -8.05
CA ASP A 496 33.57 -67.74 -9.44
C ASP A 496 34.35 -66.86 -10.42
N CYS A 497 34.40 -65.55 -10.17
CA CYS A 497 35.13 -64.60 -11.01
C CYS A 497 36.64 -64.89 -11.03
N THR A 498 37.26 -65.03 -9.86
CA THR A 498 38.69 -65.29 -9.76
C THR A 498 39.06 -66.70 -10.23
N THR A 499 38.18 -67.68 -10.04
CA THR A 499 38.32 -69.04 -10.58
C THR A 499 38.20 -69.06 -12.11
N GLY A 500 37.36 -68.19 -12.69
CA GLY A 500 37.28 -67.96 -14.13
C GLY A 500 38.45 -67.17 -14.73
N GLY A 501 39.39 -66.68 -13.91
CA GLY A 501 40.51 -65.84 -14.37
C GLY A 501 40.15 -64.39 -14.71
N GLY A 502 38.98 -63.92 -14.25
CA GLY A 502 38.55 -62.52 -14.42
C GLY A 502 38.92 -61.63 -13.23
N LEU A 503 38.98 -60.32 -13.47
CA LEU A 503 39.21 -59.30 -12.46
C LEU A 503 37.87 -58.86 -11.85
N TYR A 504 37.71 -59.08 -10.54
CA TYR A 504 36.49 -58.76 -9.81
C TYR A 504 36.43 -57.30 -9.38
N GLN A 505 35.40 -56.57 -9.81
CA GLN A 505 35.20 -55.14 -9.54
C GLN A 505 34.46 -54.83 -8.23
N GLY A 506 34.30 -55.83 -7.36
CA GLY A 506 33.70 -55.70 -6.03
C GLY A 506 32.17 -55.90 -6.00
N ASN A 507 31.65 -56.18 -4.80
CA ASN A 507 30.24 -56.50 -4.58
C ASN A 507 29.31 -55.36 -5.05
N GLY A 508 28.25 -55.69 -5.77
CA GLY A 508 27.26 -54.73 -6.27
C GLY A 508 27.69 -53.93 -7.52
N SER A 509 28.90 -54.12 -8.03
CA SER A 509 29.29 -53.59 -9.34
C SER A 509 28.53 -54.31 -10.47
N GLY A 510 28.06 -53.55 -11.46
CA GLY A 510 27.33 -54.08 -12.63
C GLY A 510 28.16 -54.01 -13.91
N CYS A 511 27.87 -54.89 -14.87
CA CYS A 511 28.51 -54.89 -16.19
C CYS A 511 28.03 -53.72 -17.07
N GLY A 512 28.54 -52.51 -16.80
CA GLY A 512 28.32 -51.33 -17.63
C GLY A 512 29.31 -51.25 -18.81
N PRO A 513 29.01 -50.44 -19.85
CA PRO A 513 29.86 -50.32 -21.04
C PRO A 513 31.24 -49.70 -20.76
N SER A 514 31.41 -49.02 -19.62
CA SER A 514 32.69 -48.48 -19.15
C SER A 514 33.39 -49.35 -18.09
N THR A 515 32.74 -50.41 -17.58
CA THR A 515 33.23 -51.16 -16.40
C THR A 515 34.41 -52.08 -16.72
N CYS A 516 34.47 -52.62 -17.94
CA CYS A 516 35.49 -53.57 -18.39
C CYS A 516 36.15 -53.14 -19.70
N LEU A 517 36.40 -51.84 -19.87
CA LEU A 517 37.12 -51.35 -21.05
C LEU A 517 38.54 -51.94 -21.12
N PRO A 518 39.05 -52.27 -22.32
CA PRO A 518 40.45 -52.68 -22.48
C PRO A 518 41.39 -51.56 -22.02
N PRO A 519 42.47 -51.87 -21.27
CA PRO A 519 43.31 -50.85 -20.66
C PRO A 519 44.16 -50.12 -21.70
N THR A 520 43.85 -48.85 -21.91
CA THR A 520 44.59 -47.94 -22.80
C THR A 520 46.00 -47.64 -22.28
N GLY A 521 46.83 -47.07 -23.14
CA GLY A 521 48.18 -46.61 -22.83
C GLY A 521 48.64 -45.54 -23.84
N ALA A 522 49.71 -44.82 -23.50
CA ALA A 522 50.26 -43.79 -24.36
C ALA A 522 50.78 -44.36 -25.68
N CYS A 523 50.38 -43.75 -26.79
CA CYS A 523 50.79 -44.11 -28.16
C CYS A 523 51.57 -42.96 -28.79
N CYS A 524 52.89 -43.12 -28.96
CA CYS A 524 53.76 -42.08 -29.53
C CYS A 524 53.87 -42.20 -31.06
N PHE A 525 53.75 -41.08 -31.77
CA PHE A 525 53.92 -40.97 -33.22
C PHE A 525 55.25 -40.28 -33.57
N THR A 526 55.78 -40.54 -34.77
CA THR A 526 57.04 -39.96 -35.27
C THR A 526 56.97 -38.45 -35.53
N THR A 527 55.77 -37.88 -35.59
CA THR A 527 55.51 -36.43 -35.65
C THR A 527 55.58 -35.74 -34.29
N GLY A 528 55.80 -36.50 -33.20
CA GLY A 528 55.77 -36.01 -31.82
C GLY A 528 54.37 -35.94 -31.18
N ALA A 529 53.32 -36.32 -31.91
CA ALA A 529 51.98 -36.48 -31.34
C ALA A 529 51.92 -37.68 -30.37
N CYS A 530 50.98 -37.63 -29.42
CA CYS A 530 50.67 -38.73 -28.51
C CYS A 530 49.15 -38.86 -28.32
N LEU A 531 48.61 -40.08 -28.35
CA LEU A 531 47.21 -40.38 -28.01
C LEU A 531 47.11 -41.57 -27.04
N ASP A 532 46.19 -41.51 -26.08
CA ASP A 532 45.91 -42.64 -25.18
C ASP A 532 44.95 -43.63 -25.85
N LEU A 533 45.50 -44.71 -26.41
CA LEU A 533 44.81 -45.71 -27.25
C LEU A 533 44.89 -47.10 -26.63
N THR A 534 44.17 -48.10 -27.16
CA THR A 534 44.50 -49.50 -26.83
C THR A 534 45.81 -49.90 -27.51
N SER A 535 46.42 -51.02 -27.08
CA SER A 535 47.63 -51.54 -27.72
C SER A 535 47.39 -51.90 -29.20
N GLU A 536 46.20 -52.39 -29.53
CA GLU A 536 45.82 -52.75 -30.90
C GLU A 536 45.65 -51.48 -31.74
N ASP A 537 44.76 -50.57 -31.33
CA ASP A 537 44.51 -49.28 -32.01
C ASP A 537 45.81 -48.48 -32.24
N CYS A 538 46.70 -48.47 -31.25
CA CYS A 538 47.99 -47.79 -31.36
C CYS A 538 48.86 -48.35 -32.50
N THR A 539 48.98 -49.68 -32.57
CA THR A 539 49.72 -50.34 -33.66
C THR A 539 49.04 -50.18 -35.01
N THR A 540 47.70 -50.20 -35.07
CA THR A 540 46.93 -49.93 -36.30
C THR A 540 47.10 -48.49 -36.79
N ALA A 541 47.23 -47.52 -35.87
CA ALA A 541 47.52 -46.13 -36.20
C ALA A 541 48.98 -45.86 -36.62
N GLY A 542 49.86 -46.87 -36.56
CA GLY A 542 51.30 -46.73 -36.85
C GLY A 542 52.11 -46.06 -35.75
N GLY A 543 51.56 -45.93 -34.54
CA GLY A 543 52.27 -45.42 -33.37
C GLY A 543 52.98 -46.51 -32.56
N THR A 544 53.89 -46.08 -31.68
CA THR A 544 54.60 -46.97 -30.76
C THR A 544 53.95 -46.94 -29.38
N PHE A 545 53.37 -48.07 -28.97
CA PHE A 545 52.68 -48.21 -27.69
C PHE A 545 53.66 -48.29 -26.52
N GLN A 546 53.44 -47.47 -25.50
CA GLN A 546 54.36 -47.32 -24.35
C GLN A 546 53.97 -48.17 -23.13
N GLY A 547 52.87 -48.92 -23.23
CA GLY A 547 52.39 -49.88 -22.22
C GLY A 547 51.07 -49.46 -21.57
N SER A 548 50.21 -50.44 -21.25
CA SER A 548 48.90 -50.20 -20.63
C SER A 548 49.04 -49.49 -19.28
N GLY A 549 48.21 -48.47 -19.06
CA GLY A 549 48.23 -47.62 -17.86
C GLY A 549 49.25 -46.48 -17.90
N THR A 550 50.08 -46.37 -18.96
CA THR A 550 50.82 -45.12 -19.24
C THR A 550 49.86 -44.07 -19.83
N ALA A 551 50.13 -42.78 -19.60
CA ALA A 551 49.30 -41.70 -20.11
C ALA A 551 50.15 -40.67 -20.86
N CYS A 552 49.67 -40.19 -22.01
CA CYS A 552 50.35 -39.20 -22.84
C CYS A 552 50.68 -37.89 -22.12
N ALA A 553 49.91 -37.53 -21.08
CA ALA A 553 50.22 -36.41 -20.19
C ALA A 553 51.53 -36.59 -19.37
N THR A 554 52.09 -37.80 -19.33
CA THR A 554 53.30 -38.17 -18.57
C THR A 554 54.39 -38.83 -19.41
N THR A 555 54.13 -39.14 -20.69
CA THR A 555 55.02 -39.92 -21.54
C THR A 555 55.60 -39.05 -22.65
N THR A 556 56.93 -38.90 -22.66
CA THR A 556 57.64 -38.06 -23.64
C THR A 556 57.88 -38.78 -24.97
N CYS A 557 57.23 -38.32 -26.03
CA CYS A 557 57.45 -38.80 -27.39
C CYS A 557 58.60 -38.05 -28.11
N PRO A 558 59.13 -38.57 -29.24
CA PRO A 558 60.22 -37.93 -29.98
C PRO A 558 59.82 -36.57 -30.61
N PRO A 559 60.71 -35.57 -30.69
CA PRO A 559 60.44 -34.32 -31.39
C PRO A 559 60.47 -34.49 -32.93
N PRO A 560 59.75 -33.64 -33.69
CA PRO A 560 59.77 -33.66 -35.15
C PRO A 560 61.10 -33.13 -35.73
N PRO A 561 61.41 -33.41 -37.02
CA PRO A 561 62.61 -32.90 -37.70
C PRO A 561 62.62 -31.37 -37.92
N PRO A 562 63.79 -30.73 -38.11
CA PRO A 562 63.88 -29.33 -38.53
C PRO A 562 63.45 -29.11 -39.99
N ALA A 563 62.94 -27.92 -40.31
CA ALA A 563 62.55 -27.53 -41.67
C ALA A 563 63.75 -27.07 -42.54
N CYS A 564 63.59 -27.09 -43.86
CA CYS A 564 64.61 -26.70 -44.84
C CYS A 564 64.48 -25.23 -45.29
N PRO A 565 65.48 -24.35 -45.06
CA PRO A 565 65.35 -22.93 -45.42
C PRO A 565 65.42 -22.59 -46.92
N CYS A 566 66.00 -23.46 -47.77
CA CYS A 566 66.08 -23.23 -49.22
C CYS A 566 64.97 -23.88 -50.05
N ASP A 567 64.08 -24.65 -49.42
CA ASP A 567 62.78 -25.06 -49.99
C ASP A 567 61.83 -23.86 -49.93
N TRP A 568 62.04 -22.92 -50.87
CA TRP A 568 61.50 -21.56 -50.82
C TRP A 568 59.97 -21.51 -50.92
N ASN A 569 59.35 -22.49 -51.58
CA ASN A 569 57.90 -22.63 -51.63
C ASN A 569 57.33 -23.66 -50.62
N GLN A 570 58.19 -24.30 -49.80
CA GLN A 570 57.83 -25.28 -48.77
C GLN A 570 57.07 -26.48 -49.33
N SER A 571 57.62 -27.08 -50.38
CA SER A 571 57.06 -28.24 -51.10
C SER A 571 57.52 -29.61 -50.58
N ASP A 572 58.40 -29.64 -49.58
CA ASP A 572 59.21 -30.80 -49.20
C ASP A 572 60.06 -31.34 -50.38
N SER A 573 60.50 -30.47 -51.30
CA SER A 573 61.21 -30.88 -52.53
C SER A 573 62.06 -29.76 -53.16
N LEU A 574 63.27 -29.55 -52.63
CA LEU A 574 64.26 -28.57 -53.14
C LEU A 574 64.60 -28.79 -54.62
N ASN A 575 64.07 -27.94 -55.51
CA ASN A 575 64.20 -28.12 -56.96
C ASN A 575 64.25 -26.78 -57.73
N SER A 576 64.31 -26.85 -59.06
CA SER A 576 64.36 -25.64 -59.91
C SER A 576 63.20 -24.66 -59.69
N GLN A 577 62.05 -25.12 -59.19
CA GLN A 577 60.91 -24.27 -58.84
C GLN A 577 61.27 -23.29 -57.72
N ASP A 578 61.89 -23.76 -56.63
CA ASP A 578 62.34 -22.90 -55.51
C ASP A 578 63.35 -21.85 -55.97
N PHE A 579 64.28 -22.24 -56.84
CA PHE A 579 65.21 -21.31 -57.46
C PHE A 579 64.47 -20.23 -58.28
N PHE A 580 63.48 -20.59 -59.10
CA PHE A 580 62.72 -19.60 -59.87
C PHE A 580 61.79 -18.74 -59.00
N ASP A 581 61.22 -19.29 -57.94
CA ASP A 581 60.35 -18.56 -56.99
C ASP A 581 61.17 -17.55 -56.15
N PHE A 582 62.36 -17.95 -55.68
CA PHE A 582 63.30 -17.04 -55.04
C PHE A 582 63.75 -15.93 -55.99
N ILE A 583 64.14 -16.27 -57.22
CA ILE A 583 64.56 -15.29 -58.24
C ILE A 583 63.41 -14.32 -58.59
N ALA A 584 62.17 -14.80 -58.62
CA ALA A 584 60.99 -13.96 -58.83
C ALA A 584 60.75 -12.99 -57.66
N ALA A 585 60.91 -13.45 -56.40
CA ALA A 585 60.86 -12.58 -55.23
C ALA A 585 62.01 -11.54 -55.22
N PHE A 586 63.21 -11.96 -55.65
CA PHE A 586 64.42 -11.14 -55.68
C PHE A 586 64.31 -9.93 -56.61
N PHE A 587 63.87 -10.16 -57.85
CA PHE A 587 63.64 -9.06 -58.81
C PHE A 587 62.24 -8.42 -58.70
N GLY A 588 61.35 -8.98 -57.87
CA GLY A 588 59.97 -8.52 -57.68
C GLY A 588 59.81 -7.23 -56.87
N GLY A 589 60.86 -6.78 -56.17
CA GLY A 589 60.88 -5.49 -55.46
C GLY A 589 60.79 -5.55 -53.93
N GLY A 590 61.09 -6.70 -53.32
CA GLY A 590 61.20 -6.88 -51.87
C GLY A 590 60.46 -8.12 -51.39
N GLY A 591 61.17 -9.02 -50.70
CA GLY A 591 60.63 -10.31 -50.26
C GLY A 591 61.57 -11.51 -50.44
N ALA A 592 62.78 -11.30 -50.95
CA ALA A 592 63.87 -12.28 -50.97
C ALA A 592 65.01 -11.84 -50.03
N ASP A 593 64.62 -11.39 -48.85
CA ASP A 593 65.48 -11.29 -47.67
C ASP A 593 65.61 -12.73 -47.12
N TYR A 594 66.79 -13.32 -47.25
CA TYR A 594 67.03 -14.75 -46.97
C TYR A 594 67.75 -14.97 -45.64
N ASN A 595 68.53 -13.98 -45.20
CA ASN A 595 69.24 -14.01 -43.92
C ASN A 595 68.51 -13.25 -42.79
N GLU A 596 67.32 -12.71 -43.09
CA GLU A 596 66.43 -11.97 -42.19
C GLU A 596 67.03 -10.65 -41.64
N ASP A 597 67.91 -9.98 -42.39
CA ASP A 597 68.50 -8.68 -41.99
C ASP A 597 67.59 -7.47 -42.21
N GLY A 598 66.49 -7.65 -42.95
CA GLY A 598 65.49 -6.63 -43.29
C GLY A 598 65.67 -6.00 -44.68
N GLN A 599 66.61 -6.46 -45.50
CA GLN A 599 66.86 -5.94 -46.85
C GLN A 599 67.07 -7.06 -47.87
N THR A 600 66.37 -7.02 -49.01
CA THR A 600 66.70 -7.88 -50.15
C THR A 600 67.95 -7.32 -50.86
N THR A 601 69.12 -7.94 -50.66
CA THR A 601 70.42 -7.50 -51.18
C THR A 601 71.13 -8.58 -52.00
N SER A 602 72.28 -8.25 -52.61
CA SER A 602 73.11 -9.28 -53.26
C SER A 602 73.66 -10.34 -52.28
N GLN A 603 73.61 -10.12 -50.96
CA GLN A 603 74.05 -11.11 -49.97
C GLN A 603 73.06 -12.28 -49.92
N ASP A 604 71.76 -11.99 -49.82
CA ASP A 604 70.65 -12.94 -49.81
C ASP A 604 70.64 -13.87 -51.01
N PHE A 605 70.95 -13.30 -52.18
CA PHE A 605 71.11 -14.06 -53.42
C PHE A 605 72.23 -15.11 -53.31
N PHE A 606 73.34 -14.80 -52.66
CA PHE A 606 74.44 -15.75 -52.46
C PHE A 606 74.17 -16.72 -51.29
N ASP A 607 73.47 -16.28 -50.23
CA ASP A 607 73.11 -17.13 -49.09
C ASP A 607 72.06 -18.18 -49.48
N PHE A 608 71.02 -17.79 -50.23
CA PHE A 608 70.06 -18.72 -50.83
C PHE A 608 70.77 -19.71 -51.76
N LEU A 609 71.63 -19.22 -52.67
CA LEU A 609 72.38 -20.09 -53.58
C LEU A 609 73.33 -21.06 -52.85
N ALA A 610 73.89 -20.67 -51.71
CA ALA A 610 74.74 -21.54 -50.90
C ALA A 610 73.93 -22.71 -50.31
N CYS A 611 72.73 -22.45 -49.78
CA CYS A 611 71.83 -23.51 -49.33
C CYS A 611 71.30 -24.34 -50.53
N PHE A 612 70.85 -23.69 -51.60
CA PHE A 612 70.25 -24.36 -52.76
C PHE A 612 71.20 -25.36 -53.44
N PHE A 613 72.50 -25.02 -53.57
CA PHE A 613 73.49 -25.92 -54.17
C PHE A 613 74.28 -26.78 -53.17
N ALA A 614 74.17 -26.52 -51.87
CA ALA A 614 74.79 -27.31 -50.80
C ALA A 614 73.90 -27.39 -49.55
N PRO A 615 72.72 -28.06 -49.64
CA PRO A 615 71.70 -27.97 -48.61
C PRO A 615 72.11 -28.64 -47.29
N PRO A 616 71.68 -28.09 -46.13
CA PRO A 616 72.02 -28.64 -44.82
C PRO A 616 71.34 -30.01 -44.57
N PRO A 617 71.92 -30.87 -43.71
CA PRO A 617 71.35 -32.17 -43.38
C PRO A 617 69.94 -32.05 -42.78
N GLY A 618 68.95 -32.62 -43.46
CA GLY A 618 67.53 -32.50 -43.12
C GLY A 618 66.69 -31.90 -44.25
N CYS A 619 67.31 -31.17 -45.18
CA CYS A 619 66.64 -30.76 -46.42
C CYS A 619 66.35 -31.95 -47.36
N PRO A 620 65.24 -31.88 -48.13
CA PRO A 620 65.04 -32.71 -49.32
C PRO A 620 66.03 -32.30 -50.44
N GLY A 621 66.16 -33.15 -51.47
CA GLY A 621 67.03 -32.94 -52.65
C GLY A 621 66.99 -34.12 -53.62
#